data_AF-A0A4Q6IBB0-F1
#
_entry.id   AF-A0A4Q6IBB0-F1
#
_cell.length_a   1.000
_cell.length_b   1.000
_cell.length_c   1.000
_cell.angle_alpha   90.00
_cell.angle_beta   90.00
_cell.angle_gamma   90.00
#
_symmetry.space_group_name_H-M   'P 1'
#
loop_
_entity.id
_entity.type
_entity.pdbx_description
1 polymer ?
#
loop_
_entity_poly.entity_id
_entity_poly.type
_entity_poly.pdbx_seq_one_letter_code
_entity_poly.pdbx_strand_id
1 'polypeptide(L)'
;MLPRGRDRAVSQQLGRGPVRTTGRPDPAPPGGPDDGGSPSARFVGWLGSLGCAAAGYAVFQFLFQVLPSSLDGEPAKYLIAGISGLGTGVAAWLAAALLRARARSAAMPPAPTAGARPQEPGPLPGVFNAAYETLVGQVTVVDDPGVGLLTGWPHSLGESPSRPTPVGTAYGLHIMLDLGVPDGQLSTGDLVDTLWRLRLPDGGWSARSQGAEARPEVTALVLGALARAGASRERLATEVARCTAAFTPELDRAGRESTHVVTTVLRGLLRAAPASAVLPRLREAIVDGAISDPGRAHLRCWGYRLDPPHGPPSPLHTAQAVVALDRTARVLGESAGARAAREDGVRWLLACPDAPHHGCLDLENLREEVRRPRTDEPARHEVLNVRHFTSSWVARALLTPAARRIAEEDGLEAEWRERLDGAVAAVWAGQTDGIWTWERGDGTDLRKPIWMTYQGLCALRAHAVWMYQPVQPDH
;
A
#
# COMPACT_ATOMS: atom_id res chain seq x y z
N MET A 1 46.30 51.16 -26.82
CA MET A 1 46.45 52.18 -25.77
C MET A 1 46.52 51.46 -24.41
N LEU A 2 47.74 51.24 -23.91
CA LEU A 2 48.06 50.99 -22.49
C LEU A 2 48.17 52.38 -21.82
N PRO A 3 48.10 52.54 -20.47
CA PRO A 3 48.94 51.79 -19.50
C PRO A 3 48.26 51.39 -18.16
N ARG A 4 48.71 50.27 -17.56
CA ARG A 4 49.51 50.12 -16.30
C ARG A 4 48.81 50.65 -15.05
N GLY A 5 48.82 50.00 -13.88
CA GLY A 5 49.60 48.92 -13.24
C GLY A 5 49.17 48.94 -11.75
N ARG A 6 49.59 48.09 -10.79
CA ARG A 6 50.74 47.19 -10.64
C ARG A 6 50.55 46.44 -9.30
N ASP A 7 51.04 45.19 -9.24
CA ASP A 7 51.93 44.56 -8.23
C ASP A 7 51.60 44.62 -6.71
N ARG A 8 51.90 43.65 -5.81
CA ARG A 8 52.42 42.25 -5.78
C ARG A 8 52.56 41.83 -4.29
N ALA A 9 52.87 40.54 -4.09
CA ALA A 9 53.56 39.87 -2.95
C ALA A 9 52.61 39.09 -1.99
N VAL A 10 52.57 37.75 -2.01
CA VAL A 10 53.56 36.70 -1.64
C VAL A 10 53.82 36.64 -0.13
N SER A 11 53.40 35.54 0.51
CA SER A 11 54.27 34.79 1.43
C SER A 11 53.85 33.32 1.59
N GLN A 12 54.83 32.44 1.38
CA GLN A 12 54.85 31.01 1.70
C GLN A 12 55.22 30.79 3.17
N GLN A 13 54.77 29.67 3.74
CA GLN A 13 55.48 28.81 4.72
C GLN A 13 54.61 27.54 4.89
N LEU A 14 54.95 26.32 4.47
CA LEU A 14 56.10 25.43 4.72
C LEU A 14 56.44 25.23 6.21
N GLY A 15 56.12 24.01 6.70
CA GLY A 15 56.62 23.41 7.94
C GLY A 15 56.02 22.01 8.12
N ARG A 16 56.60 20.98 7.49
CA ARG A 16 57.46 19.95 8.12
C ARG A 16 56.70 18.90 8.96
N GLY A 17 56.62 17.68 8.41
CA GLY A 17 56.48 16.47 9.22
C GLY A 17 57.80 16.05 9.91
N PRO A 18 57.82 14.86 10.54
CA PRO A 18 58.82 13.86 10.16
C PRO A 18 58.22 12.45 10.02
N VAL A 19 58.41 11.77 8.88
CA VAL A 19 59.50 10.83 8.53
C VAL A 19 59.13 9.36 8.82
N ARG A 20 59.04 8.62 7.72
CA ARG A 20 58.99 7.15 7.59
C ARG A 20 60.26 6.50 8.13
N THR A 21 60.11 5.27 8.63
CA THR A 21 61.13 4.22 8.48
C THR A 21 60.63 3.17 7.49
N THR A 22 61.51 2.85 6.55
CA THR A 22 61.39 1.89 5.46
C THR A 22 62.07 0.58 5.84
N GLY A 23 61.51 -0.55 5.41
CA GLY A 23 62.14 -1.87 5.47
C GLY A 23 61.61 -2.75 4.34
N ARG A 24 62.52 -3.14 3.44
CA ARG A 24 62.36 -3.86 2.15
C ARG A 24 62.10 -5.39 2.35
N PRO A 25 61.93 -6.22 1.29
CA PRO A 25 60.99 -7.34 1.25
C PRO A 25 61.65 -8.74 1.07
N ASP A 26 60.77 -9.74 0.92
CA ASP A 26 60.94 -11.14 0.43
C ASP A 26 61.40 -12.21 1.44
N PRO A 27 61.05 -13.52 1.25
CA PRO A 27 60.32 -14.14 0.13
C PRO A 27 59.10 -15.02 0.54
N ALA A 28 58.28 -15.41 -0.45
CA ALA A 28 57.25 -16.44 -0.31
C ALA A 28 57.84 -17.87 -0.31
N PRO A 29 57.18 -18.81 0.40
CA PRO A 29 57.09 -20.21 -0.06
C PRO A 29 55.63 -20.77 0.13
N PRO A 30 55.30 -22.00 -0.29
CA PRO A 30 54.30 -22.27 -1.33
C PRO A 30 52.98 -22.86 -0.79
N GLY A 31 52.05 -23.11 -1.72
CA GLY A 31 50.63 -23.36 -1.48
C GLY A 31 50.21 -24.58 -0.64
N GLY A 32 48.93 -24.56 -0.29
CA GLY A 32 48.16 -25.66 0.28
C GLY A 32 46.73 -25.18 0.58
N PRO A 33 45.67 -25.91 0.20
CA PRO A 33 44.29 -25.52 0.49
C PRO A 33 44.00 -25.80 1.97
N ASP A 34 43.24 -24.95 2.65
CA ASP A 34 42.10 -25.41 3.46
C ASP A 34 41.35 -24.29 4.19
N ASP A 35 40.05 -24.47 4.11
CA ASP A 35 38.96 -23.80 4.80
C ASP A 35 39.17 -23.65 6.32
N GLY A 36 38.74 -22.53 6.88
CA GLY A 36 38.70 -22.26 8.33
C GLY A 36 37.30 -22.21 8.94
N GLY A 37 36.29 -22.85 8.32
CA GLY A 37 34.95 -22.97 8.92
C GLY A 37 34.91 -24.00 10.05
N SER A 38 34.29 -23.66 11.18
CA SER A 38 34.13 -24.56 12.33
C SER A 38 33.41 -25.87 11.93
N PRO A 39 33.66 -27.01 12.62
CA PRO A 39 33.07 -28.31 12.28
C PRO A 39 31.54 -28.29 12.24
N SER A 40 30.92 -27.48 13.11
CA SER A 40 29.48 -27.25 13.17
C SER A 40 28.95 -26.43 11.98
N ALA A 41 29.72 -25.48 11.47
CA ALA A 41 29.34 -24.70 10.28
C ALA A 41 29.42 -25.52 8.99
N ARG A 42 30.42 -26.41 8.87
CA ARG A 42 30.53 -27.33 7.72
C ARG A 42 29.41 -28.38 7.70
N PHE A 43 29.04 -28.92 8.87
CA PHE A 43 27.96 -29.91 8.98
C PHE A 43 26.58 -29.30 8.65
N VAL A 44 26.32 -28.05 9.07
CA VAL A 44 25.07 -27.32 8.77
C VAL A 44 25.02 -26.84 7.31
N GLY A 45 26.15 -26.48 6.70
CA GLY A 45 26.25 -26.16 5.28
C GLY A 45 26.00 -27.36 4.37
N TRP A 46 26.45 -28.55 4.77
CA TRP A 46 26.24 -29.80 4.04
C TRP A 46 24.78 -30.30 4.11
N LEU A 47 24.14 -30.21 5.28
CA LEU A 47 22.71 -30.53 5.44
C LEU A 47 21.78 -29.57 4.66
N GLY A 48 22.20 -28.32 4.47
CA GLY A 48 21.41 -27.27 3.83
C GLY A 48 21.31 -27.36 2.31
N SER A 49 22.15 -28.14 1.63
CA SER A 49 22.14 -28.25 0.15
C SER A 49 22.03 -29.67 -0.38
N LEU A 50 22.65 -30.68 0.28
CA LEU A 50 22.62 -32.09 -0.16
C LEU A 50 21.86 -33.02 0.80
N GLY A 51 21.77 -32.68 2.08
CA GLY A 51 21.15 -33.54 3.10
C GLY A 51 19.66 -33.82 2.90
N CYS A 52 18.90 -32.85 2.37
CA CYS A 52 17.47 -33.00 2.13
C CYS A 52 17.19 -33.95 0.95
N ALA A 53 17.98 -33.81 -0.13
CA ALA A 53 17.92 -34.72 -1.27
C ALA A 53 18.36 -36.14 -0.89
N ALA A 54 19.40 -36.27 -0.06
CA ALA A 54 19.87 -37.56 0.46
C ALA A 54 18.81 -38.24 1.34
N ALA A 55 18.12 -37.49 2.21
CA ALA A 55 17.03 -38.02 3.04
C ALA A 55 15.85 -38.50 2.18
N GLY A 56 15.44 -37.71 1.19
CA GLY A 56 14.39 -38.12 0.26
C GLY A 56 14.77 -39.35 -0.58
N TYR A 57 16.02 -39.40 -1.05
CA TYR A 57 16.53 -40.54 -1.81
C TYR A 57 16.66 -41.81 -0.97
N ALA A 58 17.07 -41.70 0.31
CA ALA A 58 17.14 -42.83 1.22
C ALA A 58 15.76 -43.44 1.49
N VAL A 59 14.73 -42.61 1.68
CA VAL A 59 13.34 -43.08 1.84
C VAL A 59 12.82 -43.71 0.56
N PHE A 60 13.11 -43.11 -0.60
CA PHE A 60 12.79 -43.71 -1.89
C PHE A 60 13.40 -45.11 -2.02
N GLN A 61 14.71 -45.25 -1.81
CA GLN A 61 15.41 -46.53 -1.93
C GLN A 61 14.88 -47.58 -0.94
N PHE A 62 14.67 -47.17 0.31
CA PHE A 62 14.14 -48.07 1.34
C PHE A 62 12.76 -48.60 0.98
N LEU A 63 11.82 -47.71 0.62
CA LEU A 63 10.47 -48.11 0.25
C LEU A 63 10.46 -48.92 -1.04
N PHE A 64 11.29 -48.57 -2.01
CA PHE A 64 11.38 -49.33 -3.26
C PHE A 64 11.81 -50.79 -3.03
N GLN A 65 12.69 -51.04 -2.06
CA GLN A 65 13.16 -52.39 -1.68
C GLN A 65 12.16 -53.16 -0.80
N VAL A 66 11.46 -52.46 0.09
CA VAL A 66 10.57 -53.09 1.09
C VAL A 66 9.15 -53.32 0.56
N LEU A 67 8.69 -52.51 -0.40
CA LEU A 67 7.35 -52.64 -0.95
C LEU A 67 7.18 -54.00 -1.68
N PRO A 68 6.13 -54.78 -1.34
CA PRO A 68 5.95 -56.13 -1.86
C PRO A 68 5.63 -56.12 -3.35
N SER A 69 6.09 -57.15 -4.06
CA SER A 69 5.88 -57.33 -5.51
C SER A 69 4.42 -57.61 -5.91
N SER A 70 3.53 -57.75 -4.92
CA SER A 70 2.08 -57.90 -5.11
C SER A 70 1.34 -56.57 -5.29
N LEU A 71 2.00 -55.42 -5.13
CA LEU A 71 1.45 -54.12 -5.54
C LEU A 71 1.45 -54.09 -7.07
N ASP A 72 0.31 -53.74 -7.69
CA ASP A 72 -0.05 -53.77 -9.13
C ASP A 72 1.06 -53.34 -10.13
N GLY A 73 2.16 -54.09 -10.19
CA GLY A 73 3.34 -53.85 -11.03
C GLY A 73 4.39 -52.90 -10.44
N GLU A 74 5.58 -52.93 -11.06
CA GLU A 74 6.69 -52.00 -10.77
C GLU A 74 6.31 -50.51 -10.81
N PRO A 75 5.41 -50.03 -11.71
CA PRO A 75 5.04 -48.61 -11.74
C PRO A 75 4.42 -48.11 -10.43
N ALA A 76 3.62 -48.94 -9.74
CA ALA A 76 3.02 -48.59 -8.46
C ALA A 76 4.07 -48.42 -7.36
N LYS A 77 5.12 -49.26 -7.36
CA LYS A 77 6.24 -49.14 -6.40
C LYS A 77 7.03 -47.87 -6.63
N TYR A 78 7.35 -47.54 -7.88
CA TYR A 78 8.04 -46.29 -8.22
C TYR A 78 7.24 -45.06 -7.81
N LEU A 79 5.92 -45.08 -8.01
CA LEU A 79 5.05 -43.97 -7.64
C LEU A 79 5.01 -43.75 -6.12
N ILE A 80 4.78 -44.81 -5.34
CA ILE A 80 4.69 -44.74 -3.88
C ILE A 80 6.03 -44.33 -3.27
N ALA A 81 7.13 -44.98 -3.69
CA ALA A 81 8.46 -44.64 -3.22
C ALA A 81 8.86 -43.22 -3.65
N GLY A 82 8.52 -42.81 -4.87
CA GLY A 82 8.81 -41.50 -5.44
C GLY A 82 8.13 -40.36 -4.68
N ILE A 83 6.82 -40.47 -4.47
CA ILE A 83 6.05 -39.46 -3.72
C ILE A 83 6.53 -39.39 -2.27
N SER A 84 6.77 -40.53 -1.63
CA SER A 84 7.23 -40.57 -0.24
C SER A 84 8.64 -40.00 -0.06
N GLY A 85 9.55 -40.29 -0.99
CA GLY A 85 10.90 -39.72 -1.02
C GLY A 85 10.89 -38.21 -1.24
N LEU A 86 10.10 -37.72 -2.21
CA LEU A 86 9.93 -36.27 -2.46
C LEU A 86 9.34 -35.55 -1.24
N GLY A 87 8.26 -36.09 -0.68
CA GLY A 87 7.63 -35.53 0.52
C GLY A 87 8.60 -35.44 1.70
N THR A 88 9.42 -36.47 1.92
CA THR A 88 10.43 -36.48 2.97
C THR A 88 11.52 -35.44 2.73
N GLY A 89 12.00 -35.31 1.49
CA GLY A 89 13.01 -34.31 1.13
C GLY A 89 12.53 -32.88 1.35
N VAL A 90 11.28 -32.58 0.97
CA VAL A 90 10.65 -31.27 1.19
C VAL A 90 10.46 -30.98 2.68
N ALA A 91 9.98 -31.96 3.46
CA ALA A 91 9.80 -31.81 4.91
C ALA A 91 11.14 -31.54 5.63
N ALA A 92 12.20 -32.27 5.26
CA ALA A 92 13.53 -32.06 5.80
C ALA A 92 14.08 -30.65 5.45
N TRP A 93 13.83 -30.18 4.24
CA TRP A 93 14.23 -28.83 3.81
C TRP A 93 13.50 -27.73 4.59
N LEU A 94 12.18 -27.86 4.79
CA LEU A 94 11.39 -26.93 5.57
C LEU A 94 11.85 -26.90 7.04
N ALA A 95 12.10 -28.06 7.65
CA ALA A 95 12.63 -28.14 9.01
C ALA A 95 14.00 -27.45 9.14
N ALA A 96 14.90 -27.67 8.19
CA ALA A 96 16.20 -27.01 8.15
C ALA A 96 16.10 -25.49 7.91
N ALA A 97 15.12 -25.03 7.13
CA ALA A 97 14.84 -23.60 6.95
C ALA A 97 14.34 -22.95 8.25
N LEU A 98 13.43 -23.61 8.98
CA LEU A 98 12.90 -23.15 10.26
C LEU A 98 13.98 -23.09 11.35
N LEU A 99 14.86 -24.09 11.42
CA LEU A 99 15.99 -24.10 12.35
C LEU A 99 16.99 -22.99 12.05
N ARG A 100 17.26 -22.71 10.76
CA ARG A 100 18.10 -21.57 10.36
C ARG A 100 17.47 -20.22 10.73
N ALA A 101 16.16 -20.08 10.59
CA ALA A 101 15.45 -18.88 11.00
C ALA A 101 15.55 -18.68 12.53
N ARG A 102 15.34 -19.73 13.32
CA ARG A 102 15.46 -19.67 14.79
C ARG A 102 16.89 -19.41 15.27
N ALA A 103 17.89 -20.02 14.64
CA ALA A 103 19.29 -19.79 14.97
C ALA A 103 19.73 -18.34 14.70
N ARG A 104 19.17 -17.69 13.66
CA ARG A 104 19.37 -16.26 13.41
C ARG A 104 18.73 -15.38 14.48
N SER A 105 17.55 -15.76 15.00
CA SER A 105 16.90 -15.06 16.10
C SER A 105 17.61 -15.24 17.45
N ALA A 106 18.23 -16.40 17.68
CA ALA A 106 18.94 -16.72 18.93
C ALA A 106 20.37 -16.15 19.00
N ALA A 107 20.96 -15.76 17.86
CA ALA A 107 22.31 -15.19 17.78
C ALA A 107 22.36 -13.66 18.02
N MET A 108 21.27 -13.04 18.47
CA MET A 108 21.26 -11.62 18.85
C MET A 108 21.99 -11.44 20.20
N PRO A 109 23.10 -10.69 20.26
CA PRO A 109 23.78 -10.41 21.53
C PRO A 109 22.95 -9.43 22.39
N PRO A 110 23.12 -9.44 23.73
CA PRO A 110 22.50 -8.44 24.59
C PRO A 110 23.04 -7.03 24.25
N ALA A 111 22.15 -6.04 24.35
CA ALA A 111 22.39 -4.67 23.90
C ALA A 111 23.63 -4.03 24.57
N PRO A 112 24.56 -3.43 23.79
CA PRO A 112 25.58 -2.58 24.35
C PRO A 112 25.03 -1.17 24.62
N THR A 113 25.48 -0.62 25.73
CA THR A 113 25.26 0.76 26.17
C THR A 113 25.78 1.78 25.16
N ALA A 114 25.00 2.86 25.04
CA ALA A 114 25.19 4.11 24.30
C ALA A 114 26.57 4.36 23.64
N GLY A 115 26.57 4.31 22.31
CA GLY A 115 27.58 4.91 21.45
C GLY A 115 26.99 5.12 20.05
N ALA A 116 26.69 6.37 19.70
CA ALA A 116 25.99 6.75 18.47
C ALA A 116 26.73 6.28 17.20
N ARG A 117 26.21 5.22 16.57
CA ARG A 117 26.28 5.03 15.12
C ARG A 117 24.90 5.33 14.54
N PRO A 118 24.80 5.86 13.31
CA PRO A 118 23.51 6.03 12.65
C PRO A 118 22.82 4.67 12.61
N GLN A 119 21.68 4.53 13.28
CA GLN A 119 20.86 3.34 13.16
C GLN A 119 20.51 3.16 11.68
N GLU A 120 20.80 1.99 11.13
CA GLU A 120 20.20 1.60 9.86
C GLU A 120 18.69 1.78 10.01
N PRO A 121 18.02 2.49 9.07
CA PRO A 121 16.60 2.72 9.18
C PRO A 121 15.88 1.38 9.30
N GLY A 122 14.92 1.27 10.23
CA GLY A 122 14.07 0.08 10.31
C GLY A 122 13.40 -0.24 8.96
N PRO A 123 12.77 -1.41 8.83
CA PRO A 123 12.27 -1.88 7.53
C PRO A 123 11.27 -0.91 6.86
N LEU A 124 10.50 -0.14 7.65
CA LEU A 124 9.52 0.81 7.14
C LEU A 124 10.12 2.07 6.48
N PRO A 125 11.03 2.82 7.12
CA PRO A 125 11.80 3.85 6.41
C PRO A 125 12.42 3.37 5.10
N GLY A 126 12.93 2.13 5.05
CA GLY A 126 13.44 1.52 3.83
C GLY A 126 12.37 1.39 2.73
N VAL A 127 11.18 0.89 3.08
CA VAL A 127 10.03 0.83 2.15
C VAL A 127 9.60 2.21 1.66
N PHE A 128 9.61 3.23 2.52
CA PHE A 128 9.24 4.60 2.15
C PHE A 128 10.28 5.23 1.22
N ASN A 129 11.56 5.02 1.49
CA ASN A 129 12.63 5.47 0.61
C ASN A 129 12.58 4.77 -0.75
N ALA A 130 12.38 3.45 -0.78
CA ALA A 130 12.24 2.68 -2.01
C ALA A 130 11.02 3.13 -2.84
N ALA A 131 9.88 3.41 -2.17
CA ALA A 131 8.71 3.95 -2.83
C ALA A 131 8.98 5.34 -3.42
N TYR A 132 9.66 6.22 -2.69
CA TYR A 132 10.07 7.54 -3.16
C TYR A 132 10.96 7.44 -4.40
N GLU A 133 12.08 6.71 -4.31
CA GLU A 133 13.04 6.53 -5.39
C GLU A 133 12.37 5.95 -6.64
N THR A 134 11.51 4.93 -6.47
CA THR A 134 10.81 4.29 -7.59
C THR A 134 9.78 5.22 -8.24
N LEU A 135 9.07 6.04 -7.46
CA LEU A 135 8.08 6.98 -7.99
C LEU A 135 8.76 8.15 -8.71
N VAL A 136 9.81 8.73 -8.13
CA VAL A 136 10.58 9.81 -8.77
C VAL A 136 11.22 9.31 -10.07
N GLY A 137 11.82 8.11 -10.06
CA GLY A 137 12.40 7.50 -11.26
C GLY A 137 11.40 7.14 -12.36
N GLN A 138 10.09 7.12 -12.04
CA GLN A 138 9.01 6.86 -13.00
C GLN A 138 8.09 8.06 -13.22
N VAL A 139 8.51 9.27 -12.83
CA VAL A 139 7.80 10.49 -13.21
C VAL A 139 7.88 10.67 -14.72
N THR A 140 6.77 11.05 -15.32
CA THR A 140 6.67 11.33 -16.74
C THR A 140 6.55 12.84 -16.94
N VAL A 141 7.38 13.36 -17.84
CA VAL A 141 7.29 14.74 -18.35
C VAL A 141 6.91 14.68 -19.82
N VAL A 142 5.78 15.29 -20.18
CA VAL A 142 5.25 15.31 -21.55
C VAL A 142 4.94 16.76 -21.94
N ASP A 143 5.50 17.23 -23.05
CA ASP A 143 5.09 18.50 -23.65
C ASP A 143 3.88 18.25 -24.56
N ASP A 144 2.70 18.65 -24.11
CA ASP A 144 1.45 18.43 -24.83
C ASP A 144 1.05 19.69 -25.62
N PRO A 145 0.85 19.62 -26.95
CA PRO A 145 0.53 20.79 -27.76
C PRO A 145 -0.76 21.52 -27.35
N GLY A 146 -1.72 20.82 -26.72
CA GLY A 146 -3.01 21.40 -26.35
C GLY A 146 -3.07 21.94 -24.92
N VAL A 147 -2.31 21.36 -23.99
CA VAL A 147 -2.38 21.71 -22.55
C VAL A 147 -1.04 22.15 -21.94
N GLY A 148 0.05 22.12 -22.72
CA GLY A 148 1.41 22.49 -22.32
C GLY A 148 2.16 21.37 -21.60
N LEU A 149 3.22 21.74 -20.88
CA LEU A 149 4.06 20.80 -20.14
C LEU A 149 3.27 20.08 -19.04
N LEU A 150 3.33 18.76 -18.99
CA LEU A 150 2.70 17.92 -17.97
C LEU A 150 3.77 17.14 -17.24
N THR A 151 3.79 17.23 -15.91
CA THR A 151 4.68 16.48 -15.01
C THR A 151 3.83 15.67 -14.03
N GLY A 152 4.01 14.35 -14.01
CA GLY A 152 3.27 13.50 -13.09
C GLY A 152 3.35 12.04 -13.48
N TRP A 153 2.28 11.29 -13.20
CA TRP A 153 2.28 9.84 -13.44
C TRP A 153 1.06 9.38 -14.26
N PRO A 154 1.24 8.34 -15.08
CA PRO A 154 0.11 7.58 -15.63
C PRO A 154 -0.72 6.93 -14.51
N HIS A 155 -1.86 6.32 -14.88
CA HIS A 155 -2.72 5.66 -13.90
C HIS A 155 -2.03 4.43 -13.27
N SER A 156 -1.15 3.77 -14.03
CA SER A 156 -0.29 2.70 -13.54
C SER A 156 1.15 2.91 -13.96
N LEU A 157 2.07 2.59 -13.05
CA LEU A 157 3.49 2.67 -13.30
C LEU A 157 3.89 1.69 -14.41
N GLY A 158 4.67 2.17 -15.38
CA GLY A 158 5.08 1.40 -16.57
C GLY A 158 4.00 1.28 -17.67
N GLU A 159 2.90 2.01 -17.59
CA GLU A 159 1.89 2.08 -18.67
C GLU A 159 2.46 2.75 -19.93
N SER A 160 2.05 2.27 -21.11
CA SER A 160 2.39 2.86 -22.42
C SER A 160 1.12 3.18 -23.22
N PRO A 161 0.94 4.42 -23.73
CA PRO A 161 1.85 5.55 -23.58
C PRO A 161 1.90 6.05 -22.13
N SER A 162 3.10 6.34 -21.65
CA SER A 162 3.30 6.94 -20.33
C SER A 162 2.96 8.43 -20.44
N ARG A 163 1.73 8.81 -20.08
CA ARG A 163 1.26 10.21 -20.04
C ARG A 163 0.67 10.50 -18.65
N PRO A 164 1.00 11.64 -18.01
CA PRO A 164 0.38 12.02 -16.75
C PRO A 164 -1.15 12.06 -16.82
N THR A 165 -1.81 11.42 -15.86
CA THR A 165 -3.29 11.41 -15.71
C THR A 165 -3.71 12.17 -14.47
N PRO A 166 -4.95 12.69 -14.38
CA PRO A 166 -5.43 13.34 -13.16
C PRO A 166 -5.36 12.41 -11.94
N VAL A 167 -5.81 11.17 -12.09
CA VAL A 167 -5.82 10.18 -11.01
C VAL A 167 -4.38 9.82 -10.59
N GLY A 168 -3.53 9.50 -11.55
CA GLY A 168 -2.15 9.13 -11.26
C GLY A 168 -1.38 10.25 -10.58
N THR A 169 -1.51 11.47 -11.10
CA THR A 169 -0.84 12.66 -10.57
C THR A 169 -1.39 13.07 -9.21
N ALA A 170 -2.70 12.95 -8.96
CA ALA A 170 -3.29 13.26 -7.65
C ALA A 170 -2.84 12.28 -6.56
N TYR A 171 -2.77 10.98 -6.86
CA TYR A 171 -2.22 9.99 -5.92
C TYR A 171 -0.72 10.21 -5.71
N GLY A 172 0.04 10.46 -6.77
CA GLY A 172 1.46 10.80 -6.67
C GLY A 172 1.71 12.02 -5.80
N LEU A 173 0.97 13.11 -6.01
CA LEU A 173 1.04 14.31 -5.18
C LEU A 173 0.70 14.00 -3.71
N HIS A 174 -0.33 13.20 -3.44
CA HIS A 174 -0.63 12.77 -2.09
C HIS A 174 0.52 12.01 -1.43
N ILE A 175 1.17 11.10 -2.17
CA ILE A 175 2.34 10.35 -1.68
C ILE A 175 3.51 11.29 -1.41
N MET A 176 3.83 12.21 -2.33
CA MET A 176 4.93 13.17 -2.15
C MET A 176 4.70 14.10 -0.96
N LEU A 177 3.46 14.48 -0.69
CA LEU A 177 3.10 15.25 0.51
C LEU A 177 3.14 14.42 1.81
N ASP A 178 3.16 13.09 1.73
CA ASP A 178 3.33 12.18 2.88
C ASP A 178 4.80 11.84 3.14
N LEU A 179 5.57 11.59 2.08
CA LEU A 179 6.98 11.20 2.17
C LEU A 179 7.93 12.40 2.25
N GLY A 180 7.49 13.57 1.77
CA GLY A 180 8.36 14.71 1.49
C GLY A 180 9.07 14.59 0.15
N VAL A 181 9.83 15.63 -0.22
CA VAL A 181 10.70 15.65 -1.40
C VAL A 181 12.12 16.04 -0.95
N PRO A 182 12.89 15.09 -0.39
CA PRO A 182 14.14 15.40 0.29
C PRO A 182 15.27 15.91 -0.62
N ASP A 183 15.26 15.55 -1.91
CA ASP A 183 16.33 15.87 -2.87
C ASP A 183 15.97 16.98 -3.87
N GLY A 184 14.75 17.51 -3.79
CA GLY A 184 14.24 18.56 -4.69
C GLY A 184 14.11 18.14 -6.16
N GLN A 185 14.24 16.85 -6.50
CA GLN A 185 14.12 16.38 -7.89
C GLN A 185 12.71 16.55 -8.45
N LEU A 186 11.71 16.72 -7.59
CA LEU A 186 10.32 16.90 -7.97
C LEU A 186 9.70 18.14 -7.33
N SER A 187 9.15 19.02 -8.14
CA SER A 187 8.37 20.17 -7.66
C SER A 187 6.92 19.75 -7.44
N THR A 188 6.44 19.84 -6.20
CA THR A 188 5.00 19.66 -5.91
C THR A 188 4.14 20.73 -6.58
N GLY A 189 4.72 21.92 -6.83
CA GLY A 189 4.09 22.98 -7.63
C GLY A 189 3.83 22.53 -9.07
N ASP A 190 4.76 21.83 -9.70
CA ASP A 190 4.62 21.35 -11.08
C ASP A 190 3.52 20.28 -11.18
N LEU A 191 3.37 19.44 -10.15
CA LEU A 191 2.27 18.49 -10.05
C LEU A 191 0.92 19.19 -9.89
N VAL A 192 0.86 20.24 -9.05
CA VAL A 192 -0.35 21.07 -8.87
C VAL A 192 -0.72 21.74 -10.19
N ASP A 193 0.23 22.34 -10.89
CA ASP A 193 0.01 22.97 -12.20
C ASP A 193 -0.44 21.95 -13.24
N THR A 194 0.14 20.76 -13.25
CA THR A 194 -0.28 19.66 -14.12
C THR A 194 -1.72 19.26 -13.87
N LEU A 195 -2.14 19.10 -12.61
CA LEU A 195 -3.53 18.83 -12.27
C LEU A 195 -4.46 19.93 -12.80
N TRP A 196 -4.07 21.21 -12.68
CA TRP A 196 -4.86 22.30 -13.23
C TRP A 196 -4.90 22.34 -14.76
N ARG A 197 -3.81 21.98 -15.44
CA ARG A 197 -3.76 21.86 -16.91
C ARG A 197 -4.63 20.71 -17.42
N LEU A 198 -4.76 19.65 -16.63
CA LEU A 198 -5.62 18.50 -16.94
C LEU A 198 -7.10 18.70 -16.56
N ARG A 199 -7.48 19.88 -16.05
CA ARG A 199 -8.89 20.23 -15.80
C ARG A 199 -9.64 20.31 -17.14
N LEU A 200 -10.81 19.71 -17.21
CA LEU A 200 -11.65 19.77 -18.41
C LEU A 200 -12.23 21.18 -18.64
N PRO A 201 -12.59 21.56 -19.88
CA PRO A 201 -13.13 22.89 -20.19
C PRO A 201 -14.31 23.28 -19.29
N ASP A 202 -15.28 22.38 -19.14
CA ASP A 202 -16.49 22.59 -18.35
C ASP A 202 -16.28 22.47 -16.83
N GLY A 203 -15.07 22.11 -16.40
CA GLY A 203 -14.69 21.88 -15.02
C GLY A 203 -14.58 20.41 -14.65
N GLY A 204 -13.99 20.16 -13.48
CA GLY A 204 -13.70 18.83 -12.99
C GLY A 204 -12.60 18.09 -13.77
N TRP A 205 -12.47 16.80 -13.46
CA TRP A 205 -11.44 15.92 -14.00
C TRP A 205 -12.01 14.55 -14.35
N SER A 206 -11.46 13.96 -15.41
CA SER A 206 -11.72 12.59 -15.84
C SER A 206 -10.63 11.63 -15.35
N ALA A 207 -10.93 10.33 -15.30
CA ALA A 207 -9.98 9.34 -14.78
C ALA A 207 -8.70 9.21 -15.63
N ARG A 208 -8.81 9.50 -16.93
CA ARG A 208 -7.75 9.38 -17.94
C ARG A 208 -7.53 10.73 -18.59
N SER A 209 -6.32 11.02 -19.04
CA SER A 209 -5.97 12.31 -19.66
C SER A 209 -6.69 12.62 -20.98
N GLN A 210 -7.37 11.62 -21.57
CA GLN A 210 -8.20 11.76 -22.78
C GLN A 210 -9.70 11.57 -22.48
N GLY A 211 -10.09 11.41 -21.21
CA GLY A 211 -11.49 11.26 -20.84
C GLY A 211 -12.23 12.57 -21.06
N ALA A 212 -13.33 12.53 -21.81
CA ALA A 212 -14.10 13.71 -22.19
C ALA A 212 -15.03 14.23 -21.08
N GLU A 213 -15.36 13.39 -20.08
CA GLU A 213 -16.34 13.72 -19.05
C GLU A 213 -15.71 13.75 -17.66
N ALA A 214 -16.01 14.80 -16.89
CA ALA A 214 -15.63 14.87 -15.48
C ALA A 214 -16.44 13.86 -14.66
N ARG A 215 -15.77 13.20 -13.72
CA ARG A 215 -16.42 12.28 -12.77
C ARG A 215 -16.30 12.79 -11.34
N PRO A 216 -17.38 12.79 -10.54
CA PRO A 216 -17.34 13.33 -9.18
C PRO A 216 -16.27 12.70 -8.27
N GLU A 217 -16.08 11.38 -8.32
CA GLU A 217 -15.06 10.68 -7.53
C GLU A 217 -13.63 11.10 -7.90
N VAL A 218 -13.36 11.29 -9.19
CA VAL A 218 -12.05 11.75 -9.66
C VAL A 218 -11.85 13.22 -9.31
N THR A 219 -12.87 14.03 -9.53
CA THR A 219 -12.85 15.46 -9.20
C THR A 219 -12.60 15.67 -7.72
N ALA A 220 -13.32 14.96 -6.84
CA ALA A 220 -13.12 15.05 -5.40
C ALA A 220 -11.74 14.55 -4.94
N LEU A 221 -11.19 13.51 -5.57
CA LEU A 221 -9.81 13.05 -5.34
C LEU A 221 -8.81 14.17 -5.66
N VAL A 222 -8.91 14.78 -6.84
CA VAL A 222 -8.02 15.86 -7.28
C VAL A 222 -8.15 17.09 -6.38
N LEU A 223 -9.39 17.50 -6.06
CA LEU A 223 -9.64 18.61 -5.13
C LEU A 223 -9.04 18.36 -3.75
N GLY A 224 -9.13 17.13 -3.23
CA GLY A 224 -8.50 16.73 -1.98
C GLY A 224 -6.97 16.81 -2.02
N ALA A 225 -6.35 16.47 -3.15
CA ALA A 225 -4.90 16.59 -3.36
C ALA A 225 -4.46 18.06 -3.44
N LEU A 226 -5.16 18.87 -4.25
CA LEU A 226 -4.90 20.29 -4.41
C LEU A 226 -5.07 21.07 -3.09
N ALA A 227 -6.13 20.78 -2.32
CA ALA A 227 -6.34 21.39 -1.01
C ALA A 227 -5.21 21.06 -0.03
N ARG A 228 -4.75 19.81 -0.02
CA ARG A 228 -3.61 19.38 0.81
C ARG A 228 -2.30 20.05 0.38
N ALA A 229 -2.14 20.34 -0.91
CA ALA A 229 -0.99 21.06 -1.45
C ALA A 229 -1.06 22.60 -1.24
N GLY A 230 -2.11 23.11 -0.60
CA GLY A 230 -2.25 24.54 -0.32
C GLY A 230 -2.78 25.38 -1.49
N ALA A 231 -3.49 24.77 -2.46
CA ALA A 231 -4.12 25.53 -3.53
C ALA A 231 -5.13 26.57 -3.01
N SER A 232 -5.30 27.66 -3.74
CA SER A 232 -6.20 28.77 -3.37
C SER A 232 -7.63 28.28 -3.11
N ARG A 233 -8.20 28.69 -1.97
CA ARG A 233 -9.58 28.37 -1.56
C ARG A 233 -10.62 28.85 -2.56
N GLU A 234 -10.41 30.02 -3.17
CA GLU A 234 -11.33 30.57 -4.18
C GLU A 234 -11.39 29.69 -5.41
N ARG A 235 -10.22 29.29 -5.93
CA ARG A 235 -10.12 28.40 -7.09
C ARG A 235 -10.71 27.02 -6.82
N LEU A 236 -10.49 26.49 -5.62
CA LEU A 236 -11.11 25.24 -5.18
C LEU A 236 -12.63 25.37 -5.04
N ALA A 237 -13.15 26.49 -4.51
CA ALA A 237 -14.58 26.70 -4.27
C ALA A 237 -15.39 26.61 -5.57
N THR A 238 -14.89 27.16 -6.68
CA THR A 238 -15.56 27.05 -7.99
C THR A 238 -15.71 25.60 -8.44
N GLU A 239 -14.65 24.80 -8.35
CA GLU A 239 -14.69 23.40 -8.76
C GLU A 239 -15.45 22.50 -7.79
N VAL A 240 -15.41 22.82 -6.49
CA VAL A 240 -16.27 22.18 -5.49
C VAL A 240 -17.74 22.41 -5.84
N ALA A 241 -18.13 23.66 -6.15
CA ALA A 241 -19.52 23.97 -6.50
C ALA A 241 -19.98 23.15 -7.72
N ARG A 242 -19.16 23.09 -8.79
CA ARG A 242 -19.43 22.27 -9.99
C ARG A 242 -19.54 20.78 -9.64
N CYS A 243 -18.60 20.25 -8.87
CA CYS A 243 -18.61 18.85 -8.44
C CYS A 243 -19.89 18.52 -7.65
N THR A 244 -20.31 19.40 -6.73
CA THR A 244 -21.52 19.18 -5.93
C THR A 244 -22.80 19.33 -6.74
N ALA A 245 -22.83 20.23 -7.72
CA ALA A 245 -23.96 20.41 -8.61
C ALA A 245 -24.13 19.22 -9.57
N ALA A 246 -23.04 18.59 -9.99
CA ALA A 246 -23.07 17.40 -10.84
C ALA A 246 -23.34 16.09 -10.06
N PHE A 247 -23.12 16.06 -8.74
CA PHE A 247 -23.23 14.87 -7.91
C PHE A 247 -24.57 14.76 -7.17
N THR A 248 -25.66 14.74 -7.94
CA THR A 248 -27.04 14.56 -7.46
C THR A 248 -27.64 13.24 -7.97
N PRO A 249 -28.73 12.74 -7.37
CA PRO A 249 -29.41 11.52 -7.85
C PRO A 249 -29.87 11.61 -9.31
N GLU A 250 -30.20 12.81 -9.78
CA GLU A 250 -30.70 13.05 -11.15
C GLU A 250 -29.57 13.05 -12.18
N LEU A 251 -28.39 13.56 -11.81
CA LEU A 251 -27.28 13.75 -12.74
C LEU A 251 -26.20 12.66 -12.67
N ASP A 252 -26.02 12.02 -11.51
CA ASP A 252 -25.08 10.91 -11.34
C ASP A 252 -25.68 9.79 -10.46
N ARG A 253 -26.83 9.25 -10.87
CA ARG A 253 -27.49 8.15 -10.15
C ARG A 253 -26.54 7.00 -9.82
N ALA A 254 -25.77 6.52 -10.80
CA ALA A 254 -24.85 5.40 -10.61
C ALA A 254 -23.76 5.70 -9.56
N GLY A 255 -23.22 6.92 -9.54
CA GLY A 255 -22.28 7.34 -8.52
C GLY A 255 -22.93 7.52 -7.14
N ARG A 256 -24.15 8.07 -7.10
CA ARG A 256 -24.92 8.25 -5.86
C ARG A 256 -25.31 6.94 -5.18
N GLU A 257 -25.57 5.92 -5.98
CA GLU A 257 -25.88 4.58 -5.50
C GLU A 257 -24.63 3.81 -5.06
N SER A 258 -23.41 4.19 -5.49
CA SER A 258 -22.17 3.46 -5.18
C SER A 258 -21.54 3.86 -3.85
N THR A 259 -21.32 2.89 -2.96
CA THR A 259 -20.64 3.09 -1.67
C THR A 259 -19.23 3.65 -1.87
N HIS A 260 -18.48 3.13 -2.84
CA HIS A 260 -17.15 3.60 -3.16
C HIS A 260 -17.12 5.07 -3.62
N VAL A 261 -18.00 5.44 -4.56
CA VAL A 261 -18.03 6.79 -5.11
C VAL A 261 -18.42 7.79 -4.04
N VAL A 262 -19.50 7.52 -3.28
CA VAL A 262 -19.99 8.41 -2.22
C VAL A 262 -18.93 8.62 -1.13
N THR A 263 -18.30 7.53 -0.65
CA THR A 263 -17.24 7.64 0.37
C THR A 263 -15.98 8.35 -0.17
N THR A 264 -15.68 8.24 -1.46
CA THR A 264 -14.57 8.96 -2.10
C THR A 264 -14.88 10.45 -2.22
N VAL A 265 -16.06 10.81 -2.72
CA VAL A 265 -16.50 12.21 -2.83
C VAL A 265 -16.54 12.87 -1.45
N LEU A 266 -17.16 12.23 -0.46
CA LEU A 266 -17.23 12.75 0.90
C LEU A 266 -15.84 13.04 1.46
N ARG A 267 -14.89 12.11 1.35
CA ARG A 267 -13.53 12.30 1.91
C ARG A 267 -12.69 13.31 1.14
N GLY A 268 -12.90 13.46 -0.17
CA GLY A 268 -12.27 14.51 -0.98
C GLY A 268 -12.79 15.89 -0.57
N LEU A 269 -14.11 16.05 -0.48
CA LEU A 269 -14.75 17.30 -0.11
C LEU A 269 -14.52 17.70 1.35
N LEU A 270 -14.41 16.74 2.29
CA LEU A 270 -14.02 17.04 3.67
C LEU A 270 -12.68 17.77 3.76
N ARG A 271 -11.77 17.51 2.82
CA ARG A 271 -10.47 18.20 2.75
C ARG A 271 -10.56 19.53 1.99
N ALA A 272 -11.26 19.53 0.86
CA ALA A 272 -11.29 20.68 -0.04
C ALA A 272 -12.27 21.79 0.39
N ALA A 273 -13.39 21.41 0.99
CA ALA A 273 -14.47 22.30 1.40
C ALA A 273 -15.19 21.76 2.66
N PRO A 274 -14.54 21.79 3.83
CA PRO A 274 -15.08 21.24 5.07
C PRO A 274 -16.40 21.88 5.54
N ALA A 275 -16.72 23.09 5.04
CA ALA A 275 -17.97 23.79 5.32
C ALA A 275 -19.07 23.55 4.27
N SER A 276 -18.86 22.65 3.29
CA SER A 276 -19.84 22.41 2.25
C SER A 276 -21.11 21.77 2.79
N ALA A 277 -22.26 22.36 2.43
CA ALA A 277 -23.59 21.89 2.85
C ALA A 277 -23.96 20.49 2.31
N VAL A 278 -23.19 19.95 1.35
CA VAL A 278 -23.40 18.58 0.84
C VAL A 278 -22.90 17.53 1.83
N LEU A 279 -21.91 17.85 2.68
CA LEU A 279 -21.21 16.86 3.51
C LEU A 279 -22.15 16.15 4.50
N PRO A 280 -23.04 16.85 5.23
CA PRO A 280 -24.04 16.17 6.07
C PRO A 280 -24.94 15.22 5.27
N ARG A 281 -25.36 15.62 4.06
CA ARG A 281 -26.22 14.77 3.20
C ARG A 281 -25.51 13.51 2.71
N LEU A 282 -24.22 13.62 2.38
CA LEU A 282 -23.41 12.45 2.02
C LEU A 282 -23.19 11.51 3.21
N ARG A 283 -23.02 12.07 4.42
CA ARG A 283 -22.93 11.29 5.65
C ARG A 283 -24.21 10.49 5.87
N GLU A 284 -25.37 11.15 5.83
CA GLU A 284 -26.65 10.46 6.05
C GLU A 284 -26.89 9.40 4.97
N ALA A 285 -26.55 9.65 3.70
CA ALA A 285 -26.65 8.62 2.65
C ALA A 285 -25.83 7.35 2.96
N ILE A 286 -24.65 7.50 3.58
CA ILE A 286 -23.86 6.34 4.02
C ILE A 286 -24.56 5.64 5.20
N VAL A 287 -25.11 6.39 6.16
CA VAL A 287 -25.82 5.81 7.32
C VAL A 287 -27.07 5.05 6.87
N ASP A 288 -27.86 5.64 5.99
CA ASP A 288 -29.11 5.08 5.47
C ASP A 288 -28.86 3.86 4.56
N GLY A 289 -27.72 3.82 3.87
CA GLY A 289 -27.32 2.70 3.02
C GLY A 289 -26.70 1.50 3.77
N ALA A 290 -26.66 1.53 5.10
CA ALA A 290 -26.16 0.42 5.90
C ALA A 290 -27.16 -0.74 5.94
N ILE A 291 -26.69 -1.97 5.80
CA ILE A 291 -27.50 -3.19 5.84
C ILE A 291 -27.22 -3.98 7.13
N SER A 292 -28.25 -4.61 7.70
CA SER A 292 -28.07 -5.56 8.81
C SER A 292 -27.64 -6.91 8.23
N ASP A 293 -26.54 -7.48 8.75
CA ASP A 293 -26.04 -8.80 8.32
C ASP A 293 -26.40 -9.89 9.34
N PRO A 294 -27.36 -10.78 9.05
CA PRO A 294 -27.69 -11.91 9.92
C PRO A 294 -26.50 -12.85 10.16
N GLY A 295 -25.54 -12.91 9.23
CA GLY A 295 -24.34 -13.73 9.34
C GLY A 295 -23.35 -13.23 10.40
N ARG A 296 -23.46 -11.98 10.83
CA ARG A 296 -22.63 -11.37 11.88
C ARG A 296 -23.50 -10.67 12.92
N ALA A 297 -24.40 -11.43 13.53
CA ALA A 297 -25.22 -11.01 14.67
C ALA A 297 -26.05 -9.73 14.41
N HIS A 298 -26.54 -9.56 13.18
CA HIS A 298 -27.32 -8.39 12.76
C HIS A 298 -26.59 -7.05 12.82
N LEU A 299 -25.26 -7.06 12.96
CA LEU A 299 -24.43 -5.85 12.90
C LEU A 299 -24.59 -5.16 11.54
N ARG A 300 -24.59 -3.83 11.55
CA ARG A 300 -24.65 -3.03 10.33
C ARG A 300 -23.32 -3.05 9.59
N CYS A 301 -23.42 -3.22 8.28
CA CYS A 301 -22.31 -3.25 7.34
C CYS A 301 -22.74 -2.63 6.00
N TRP A 302 -21.86 -2.66 4.99
CA TRP A 302 -22.14 -2.10 3.68
C TRP A 302 -21.80 -3.07 2.55
N GLY A 303 -22.63 -3.05 1.52
CA GLY A 303 -22.35 -3.63 0.20
C GLY A 303 -21.79 -2.59 -0.77
N TYR A 304 -21.69 -2.98 -2.04
CA TYR A 304 -21.20 -2.08 -3.10
C TYR A 304 -22.19 -0.95 -3.46
N ARG A 305 -23.46 -1.09 -3.06
CA ARG A 305 -24.50 -0.07 -3.25
C ARG A 305 -25.11 0.41 -1.93
N LEU A 306 -25.37 1.72 -1.86
CA LEU A 306 -26.14 2.36 -0.80
C LEU A 306 -27.65 2.22 -0.99
N ASP A 307 -28.12 2.13 -2.24
CA ASP A 307 -29.55 1.95 -2.54
C ASP A 307 -29.87 0.48 -2.89
N PRO A 308 -31.06 -0.02 -2.53
CA PRO A 308 -31.51 -1.36 -2.91
C PRO A 308 -31.47 -1.60 -4.43
N PRO A 309 -31.05 -2.79 -4.90
CA PRO A 309 -30.47 -3.87 -4.11
C PRO A 309 -29.02 -3.55 -3.71
N HIS A 310 -28.71 -3.61 -2.41
CA HIS A 310 -27.41 -3.20 -1.85
C HIS A 310 -26.22 -4.09 -2.27
N GLY A 311 -26.51 -5.32 -2.69
CA GLY A 311 -25.51 -6.38 -2.83
C GLY A 311 -25.21 -7.09 -1.50
N PRO A 312 -24.33 -8.09 -1.53
CA PRO A 312 -23.91 -8.79 -0.32
C PRO A 312 -23.08 -7.88 0.61
N PRO A 313 -23.07 -8.15 1.93
CA PRO A 313 -22.11 -7.57 2.87
C PRO A 313 -20.68 -7.65 2.36
N SER A 314 -19.92 -6.56 2.51
CA SER A 314 -18.57 -6.45 1.95
C SER A 314 -17.60 -5.79 2.94
N PRO A 315 -16.50 -6.47 3.31
CA PRO A 315 -15.47 -5.93 4.20
C PRO A 315 -14.84 -4.64 3.67
N LEU A 316 -14.55 -4.59 2.37
CA LEU A 316 -14.05 -3.40 1.70
C LEU A 316 -14.99 -2.21 1.91
N HIS A 317 -16.26 -2.34 1.53
CA HIS A 317 -17.21 -1.24 1.55
C HIS A 317 -17.52 -0.80 2.97
N THR A 318 -17.59 -1.76 3.89
CA THR A 318 -17.72 -1.51 5.33
C THR A 318 -16.52 -0.71 5.86
N ALA A 319 -15.30 -1.10 5.52
CA ALA A 319 -14.10 -0.37 5.91
C ALA A 319 -14.05 1.05 5.29
N GLN A 320 -14.48 1.21 4.03
CA GLN A 320 -14.58 2.53 3.39
C GLN A 320 -15.59 3.44 4.10
N ALA A 321 -16.76 2.90 4.45
CA ALA A 321 -17.81 3.61 5.19
C ALA A 321 -17.34 4.00 6.59
N VAL A 322 -16.74 3.07 7.36
CA VAL A 322 -16.17 3.35 8.69
C VAL A 322 -15.14 4.47 8.64
N VAL A 323 -14.18 4.41 7.70
CA VAL A 323 -13.17 5.47 7.53
C VAL A 323 -13.80 6.81 7.14
N ALA A 324 -14.85 6.80 6.33
CA ALA A 324 -15.56 8.01 5.93
C ALA A 324 -16.34 8.63 7.09
N LEU A 325 -17.10 7.83 7.85
CA LEU A 325 -17.86 8.26 9.02
C LEU A 325 -16.96 8.77 10.13
N ASP A 326 -15.86 8.07 10.43
CA ASP A 326 -14.87 8.51 11.44
C ASP A 326 -14.22 9.85 11.07
N ARG A 327 -13.88 10.06 9.80
CA ARG A 327 -13.37 11.37 9.33
C ARG A 327 -14.43 12.46 9.39
N THR A 328 -15.66 12.12 9.05
CA THR A 328 -16.77 13.09 9.08
C THR A 328 -17.07 13.53 10.49
N ALA A 329 -17.07 12.60 11.46
CA ALA A 329 -17.27 12.90 12.87
C ALA A 329 -16.27 13.95 13.40
N ARG A 330 -15.01 13.88 12.98
CA ARG A 330 -13.97 14.86 13.36
C ARG A 330 -14.17 16.26 12.78
N VAL A 331 -14.83 16.38 11.63
CA VAL A 331 -14.96 17.67 10.91
C VAL A 331 -16.32 18.31 11.14
N LEU A 332 -17.40 17.52 11.12
CA LEU A 332 -18.78 18.00 11.24
C LEU A 332 -19.38 17.77 12.63
N GLY A 333 -18.65 17.13 13.54
CA GLY A 333 -19.22 16.52 14.73
C GLY A 333 -19.96 15.22 14.42
N GLU A 334 -20.35 14.51 15.48
CA GLU A 334 -20.92 13.17 15.39
C GLU A 334 -22.43 13.18 15.68
N SER A 335 -23.24 12.60 14.79
CA SER A 335 -24.66 12.33 15.04
C SER A 335 -24.84 10.94 15.65
N ALA A 336 -25.92 10.72 16.40
CA ALA A 336 -26.19 9.41 17.03
C ALA A 336 -26.31 8.28 15.99
N GLY A 337 -26.99 8.53 14.87
CA GLY A 337 -27.11 7.56 13.77
C GLY A 337 -25.76 7.21 13.14
N ALA A 338 -24.93 8.22 12.84
CA ALA A 338 -23.60 8.01 12.28
C ALA A 338 -22.65 7.31 13.25
N ARG A 339 -22.72 7.65 14.55
CA ARG A 339 -21.98 6.97 15.62
C ARG A 339 -22.32 5.49 15.64
N ALA A 340 -23.60 5.17 15.80
CA ALA A 340 -24.05 3.80 15.93
C ALA A 340 -23.72 2.98 14.67
N ALA A 341 -23.90 3.55 13.46
CA ALA A 341 -23.55 2.85 12.22
C ALA A 341 -22.05 2.58 12.13
N ARG A 342 -21.22 3.56 12.47
CA ARG A 342 -19.76 3.42 12.50
C ARG A 342 -19.33 2.36 13.51
N GLU A 343 -19.93 2.35 14.70
CA GLU A 343 -19.62 1.37 15.75
C GLU A 343 -19.99 -0.06 15.34
N ASP A 344 -21.20 -0.25 14.82
CA ASP A 344 -21.62 -1.55 14.28
C ASP A 344 -20.72 -2.01 13.12
N GLY A 345 -20.32 -1.10 12.24
CA GLY A 345 -19.39 -1.40 11.14
C GLY A 345 -18.01 -1.85 11.62
N VAL A 346 -17.49 -1.25 12.70
CA VAL A 346 -16.24 -1.71 13.33
C VAL A 346 -16.44 -3.10 13.92
N ARG A 347 -17.49 -3.31 14.72
CA ARG A 347 -17.81 -4.63 15.31
C ARG A 347 -17.97 -5.69 14.22
N TRP A 348 -18.59 -5.36 13.10
CA TRP A 348 -18.78 -6.27 11.97
C TRP A 348 -17.44 -6.70 11.35
N LEU A 349 -16.46 -5.77 11.23
CA LEU A 349 -15.11 -6.08 10.75
C LEU A 349 -14.33 -6.95 11.74
N LEU A 350 -14.52 -6.73 13.05
CA LEU A 350 -13.91 -7.54 14.10
C LEU A 350 -14.52 -8.95 14.15
N ALA A 351 -15.82 -9.08 13.90
CA ALA A 351 -16.57 -10.33 13.88
C ALA A 351 -16.34 -11.20 12.63
N CYS A 352 -15.24 -11.01 11.91
CA CYS A 352 -14.91 -11.91 10.80
C CYS A 352 -14.76 -13.35 11.35
N PRO A 353 -15.31 -14.36 10.64
CA PRO A 353 -15.35 -15.74 11.15
C PRO A 353 -14.06 -16.53 10.86
N ASP A 354 -13.28 -16.10 9.87
CA ASP A 354 -12.16 -16.89 9.35
C ASP A 354 -10.87 -16.65 10.11
N ALA A 355 -10.04 -17.70 10.24
CA ALA A 355 -8.66 -17.65 10.71
C ALA A 355 -7.75 -18.56 9.84
N PRO A 356 -6.46 -18.24 9.66
CA PRO A 356 -5.74 -17.07 10.17
C PRO A 356 -6.06 -15.78 9.38
N HIS A 357 -6.03 -14.63 10.06
CA HIS A 357 -6.58 -13.38 9.50
C HIS A 357 -5.72 -12.73 8.41
N HIS A 358 -4.46 -13.08 8.27
CA HIS A 358 -3.57 -12.50 7.24
C HIS A 358 -3.86 -13.02 5.82
N GLY A 359 -4.71 -14.03 5.68
CA GLY A 359 -5.10 -14.62 4.39
C GLY A 359 -6.57 -15.00 4.32
N CYS A 360 -7.42 -14.41 5.16
CA CYS A 360 -8.86 -14.69 5.12
C CYS A 360 -9.55 -14.01 3.93
N LEU A 361 -10.74 -14.53 3.58
CA LEU A 361 -11.55 -14.02 2.48
C LEU A 361 -11.91 -12.53 2.66
N ASP A 362 -12.01 -12.08 3.91
CA ASP A 362 -12.29 -10.68 4.23
C ASP A 362 -11.20 -9.70 3.78
N LEU A 363 -9.99 -10.18 3.48
CA LEU A 363 -8.87 -9.37 2.98
C LEU A 363 -8.69 -9.49 1.46
N GLU A 364 -9.46 -10.31 0.76
CA GLU A 364 -9.34 -10.47 -0.69
C GLU A 364 -9.65 -9.16 -1.41
N ASN A 365 -8.81 -8.86 -2.40
CA ASN A 365 -8.97 -7.65 -3.20
C ASN A 365 -10.21 -7.76 -4.09
N LEU A 366 -11.02 -6.70 -4.11
CA LEU A 366 -12.28 -6.69 -4.85
C LEU A 366 -12.17 -5.85 -6.12
N ARG A 367 -12.90 -6.27 -7.16
CA ARG A 367 -13.15 -5.49 -8.38
C ARG A 367 -14.64 -5.21 -8.51
N GLU A 368 -14.97 -3.98 -8.90
CA GLU A 368 -16.33 -3.59 -9.23
C GLU A 368 -16.38 -2.71 -10.48
N GLU A 369 -17.58 -2.55 -11.03
CA GLU A 369 -17.85 -1.70 -12.19
C GLU A 369 -18.88 -0.64 -11.84
N VAL A 370 -18.56 0.63 -12.10
CA VAL A 370 -19.54 1.72 -12.08
C VAL A 370 -19.89 2.05 -13.53
N ARG A 371 -21.13 1.73 -13.92
CA ARG A 371 -21.63 1.93 -15.28
C ARG A 371 -22.47 3.20 -15.35
N ARG A 372 -22.10 4.12 -16.23
CA ARG A 372 -22.81 5.38 -16.46
C ARG A 372 -23.21 5.49 -17.92
N PRO A 373 -24.41 5.98 -18.25
CA PRO A 373 -24.72 6.33 -19.64
C PRO A 373 -23.76 7.42 -20.10
N ARG A 374 -23.30 7.35 -21.35
CA ARG A 374 -22.50 8.44 -21.93
C ARG A 374 -23.39 9.63 -22.23
N THR A 375 -22.84 10.84 -22.11
CA THR A 375 -23.60 12.08 -22.38
C THR A 375 -23.85 12.28 -23.88
N ASP A 376 -22.91 11.86 -24.72
CA ASP A 376 -22.99 11.97 -26.19
C ASP A 376 -23.86 10.89 -26.84
N GLU A 377 -23.85 9.67 -26.29
CA GLU A 377 -24.62 8.54 -26.78
C GLU A 377 -25.23 7.76 -25.59
N PRO A 378 -26.42 8.18 -25.08
CA PRO A 378 -27.02 7.59 -23.87
C PRO A 378 -27.34 6.10 -23.96
N ALA A 379 -27.41 5.54 -25.16
CA ALA A 379 -27.55 4.09 -25.39
C ALA A 379 -26.28 3.30 -25.03
N ARG A 380 -25.12 3.97 -24.98
CA ARG A 380 -23.82 3.38 -24.60
C ARG A 380 -23.47 3.75 -23.17
N HIS A 381 -22.76 2.84 -22.51
CA HIS A 381 -22.30 3.03 -21.14
C HIS A 381 -20.78 3.23 -21.11
N GLU A 382 -20.33 4.24 -20.36
CA GLU A 382 -18.96 4.26 -19.84
C GLU A 382 -18.88 3.31 -18.64
N VAL A 383 -17.86 2.45 -18.63
CA VAL A 383 -17.63 1.49 -17.54
C VAL A 383 -16.34 1.86 -16.81
N LEU A 384 -16.48 2.40 -15.60
CA LEU A 384 -15.35 2.59 -14.70
C LEU A 384 -15.09 1.26 -13.98
N ASN A 385 -13.95 0.64 -14.30
CA ASN A 385 -13.47 -0.55 -13.60
C ASN A 385 -12.67 -0.12 -12.36
N VAL A 386 -13.22 -0.36 -11.17
CA VAL A 386 -12.58 -0.03 -9.91
C VAL A 386 -11.98 -1.29 -9.31
N ARG A 387 -10.74 -1.19 -8.84
CA ARG A 387 -10.01 -2.23 -8.13
C ARG A 387 -9.67 -1.70 -6.75
N HIS A 388 -9.76 -2.55 -5.75
CA HIS A 388 -9.67 -2.15 -4.36
C HIS A 388 -8.67 -2.99 -3.59
N PHE A 389 -7.83 -2.32 -2.81
CA PHE A 389 -6.87 -2.97 -1.93
C PHE A 389 -7.50 -3.19 -0.55
N THR A 390 -8.26 -4.26 -0.41
CA THR A 390 -9.15 -4.49 0.74
C THR A 390 -8.40 -4.48 2.07
N SER A 391 -7.25 -5.15 2.15
CA SER A 391 -6.45 -5.19 3.38
C SER A 391 -5.98 -3.81 3.85
N SER A 392 -5.60 -2.92 2.93
CA SER A 392 -5.26 -1.53 3.27
C SER A 392 -6.45 -0.77 3.86
N TRP A 393 -7.65 -1.00 3.33
CA TRP A 393 -8.86 -0.38 3.83
C TRP A 393 -9.27 -0.89 5.21
N VAL A 394 -9.24 -2.21 5.41
CA VAL A 394 -9.51 -2.83 6.71
C VAL A 394 -8.52 -2.34 7.76
N ALA A 395 -7.22 -2.35 7.47
CA ALA A 395 -6.20 -1.80 8.37
C ALA A 395 -6.50 -0.35 8.75
N ARG A 396 -6.83 0.50 7.77
CA ARG A 396 -7.15 1.92 8.01
C ARG A 396 -8.44 2.13 8.80
N ALA A 397 -9.42 1.26 8.68
CA ALA A 397 -10.64 1.30 9.48
C ALA A 397 -10.36 0.93 10.94
N LEU A 398 -9.59 -0.14 11.16
CA LEU A 398 -9.21 -0.63 12.50
C LEU A 398 -8.20 0.29 13.21
N LEU A 399 -7.40 1.06 12.45
CA LEU A 399 -6.49 2.10 12.99
C LEU A 399 -7.19 3.42 13.33
N THR A 400 -8.50 3.54 13.12
CA THR A 400 -9.21 4.74 13.58
C THR A 400 -9.21 4.81 15.11
N PRO A 401 -9.07 6.01 15.72
CA PRO A 401 -9.13 6.15 17.17
C PRO A 401 -10.44 5.59 17.76
N ALA A 402 -11.53 5.70 16.99
CA ALA A 402 -12.82 5.19 17.43
C ALA A 402 -12.90 3.65 17.38
N ALA A 403 -12.28 2.99 16.40
CA ALA A 403 -12.25 1.52 16.36
C ALA A 403 -11.49 0.94 17.56
N ARG A 404 -10.38 1.57 17.96
CA ARG A 404 -9.65 1.18 19.16
C ARG A 404 -10.49 1.30 20.43
N ARG A 405 -11.16 2.45 20.63
CA ARG A 405 -12.03 2.65 21.80
C ARG A 405 -13.16 1.63 21.86
N ILE A 406 -13.78 1.30 20.72
CA ILE A 406 -14.82 0.27 20.66
C ILE A 406 -14.25 -1.09 21.08
N ALA A 407 -13.06 -1.45 20.60
CA ALA A 407 -12.42 -2.69 21.02
C ALA A 407 -12.13 -2.72 22.53
N GLU A 408 -11.67 -1.61 23.11
CA GLU A 408 -11.44 -1.47 24.56
C GLU A 408 -12.77 -1.53 25.36
N GLU A 409 -13.80 -0.83 24.92
CA GLU A 409 -15.11 -0.77 25.60
C GLU A 409 -15.87 -2.11 25.53
N ASP A 410 -15.71 -2.86 24.43
CA ASP A 410 -16.37 -4.15 24.22
C ASP A 410 -15.53 -5.34 24.71
N GLY A 411 -14.29 -5.13 25.18
CA GLY A 411 -13.38 -6.20 25.61
C GLY A 411 -12.88 -7.09 24.46
N LEU A 412 -12.69 -6.50 23.27
CA LEU A 412 -12.29 -7.14 22.01
C LEU A 412 -10.88 -6.73 21.55
N GLU A 413 -10.00 -6.34 22.47
CA GLU A 413 -8.67 -5.82 22.13
C GLU A 413 -7.76 -6.89 21.50
N ALA A 414 -7.93 -8.15 21.88
CA ALA A 414 -7.17 -9.25 21.32
C ALA A 414 -7.56 -9.49 19.85
N GLU A 415 -8.86 -9.54 19.58
CA GLU A 415 -9.46 -9.69 18.25
C GLU A 415 -9.08 -8.51 17.36
N TRP A 416 -9.18 -7.29 17.90
CA TRP A 416 -8.76 -6.09 17.18
C TRP A 416 -7.29 -6.13 16.79
N ARG A 417 -6.40 -6.52 17.72
CA ARG A 417 -4.97 -6.64 17.44
C ARG A 417 -4.70 -7.72 16.38
N GLU A 418 -5.29 -8.91 16.52
CA GLU A 418 -5.11 -9.99 15.54
C GLU A 418 -5.60 -9.57 14.14
N ARG A 419 -6.76 -8.92 14.06
CA ARG A 419 -7.34 -8.45 12.80
C ARG A 419 -6.51 -7.34 12.16
N LEU A 420 -6.03 -6.40 12.96
CA LEU A 420 -5.16 -5.32 12.50
C LEU A 420 -3.82 -5.87 12.00
N ASP A 421 -3.17 -6.74 12.78
CA ASP A 421 -1.89 -7.34 12.43
C ASP A 421 -2.01 -8.18 11.16
N GLY A 422 -3.09 -8.95 11.01
CA GLY A 422 -3.38 -9.70 9.79
C GLY A 422 -3.54 -8.80 8.56
N ALA A 423 -4.32 -7.73 8.66
CA ALA A 423 -4.50 -6.78 7.57
C ALA A 423 -3.20 -6.05 7.21
N VAL A 424 -2.41 -5.63 8.20
CA VAL A 424 -1.12 -4.96 7.99
C VAL A 424 -0.09 -5.92 7.40
N ALA A 425 -0.05 -7.17 7.85
CA ALA A 425 0.81 -8.20 7.28
C ALA A 425 0.48 -8.44 5.80
N ALA A 426 -0.80 -8.52 5.44
CA ALA A 426 -1.23 -8.63 4.04
C ALA A 426 -0.84 -7.39 3.21
N VAL A 427 -0.94 -6.18 3.78
CA VAL A 427 -0.43 -4.96 3.13
C VAL A 427 1.08 -5.04 2.92
N TRP A 428 1.82 -5.45 3.94
CA TRP A 428 3.27 -5.56 3.90
C TRP A 428 3.75 -6.60 2.88
N ALA A 429 3.06 -7.72 2.76
CA ALA A 429 3.39 -8.78 1.81
C ALA A 429 3.14 -8.36 0.34
N GLY A 430 2.20 -7.44 0.11
CA GLY A 430 1.81 -7.02 -1.24
C GLY A 430 2.74 -6.02 -1.94
N GLN A 431 3.88 -5.66 -1.34
CA GLN A 431 4.83 -4.71 -1.92
C GLN A 431 6.14 -5.35 -2.35
N THR A 432 6.74 -4.79 -3.39
CA THR A 432 8.14 -5.02 -3.78
C THR A 432 8.77 -3.66 -4.04
N ASP A 433 9.89 -3.37 -3.37
CA ASP A 433 10.62 -2.11 -3.46
C ASP A 433 9.73 -0.86 -3.24
N GLY A 434 8.80 -0.94 -2.29
CA GLY A 434 7.89 0.14 -1.95
C GLY A 434 6.76 0.37 -2.97
N ILE A 435 6.59 -0.53 -3.95
CA ILE A 435 5.49 -0.48 -4.91
C ILE A 435 4.57 -1.69 -4.72
N TRP A 436 3.26 -1.41 -4.67
CA TRP A 436 2.25 -2.45 -4.59
C TRP A 436 1.78 -2.86 -5.98
N THR A 437 1.61 -4.16 -6.15
CA THR A 437 1.21 -4.73 -7.42
C THR A 437 -0.15 -5.39 -7.33
N TRP A 438 -0.95 -5.24 -8.38
CA TRP A 438 -2.17 -6.02 -8.53
C TRP A 438 -1.79 -7.34 -9.21
N GLU A 439 -1.83 -8.45 -8.47
CA GLU A 439 -1.50 -9.78 -9.00
C GLU A 439 -2.51 -10.24 -10.06
N ARG A 440 -2.02 -11.02 -11.03
CA ARG A 440 -2.74 -11.38 -12.26
C ARG A 440 -3.60 -12.63 -12.02
N GLY A 441 -4.88 -12.52 -12.36
CA GLY A 441 -5.53 -13.50 -13.23
C GLY A 441 -5.40 -13.00 -14.68
N ASP A 442 -4.57 -13.68 -15.47
CA ASP A 442 -4.46 -13.79 -16.93
C ASP A 442 -4.50 -12.55 -17.87
N GLY A 443 -4.78 -11.31 -17.43
CA GLY A 443 -4.88 -10.10 -18.30
C GLY A 443 -3.73 -9.08 -18.17
N THR A 444 -3.41 -8.34 -19.24
CA THR A 444 -2.18 -7.52 -19.38
C THR A 444 -2.14 -6.17 -18.65
N ASP A 445 -3.24 -5.68 -18.03
CA ASP A 445 -3.43 -4.22 -18.11
C ASP A 445 -3.21 -3.32 -16.88
N LEU A 446 -2.94 -3.76 -15.64
CA LEU A 446 -2.41 -2.80 -14.63
C LEU A 446 -1.59 -3.56 -13.57
N ARG A 447 -0.27 -3.61 -13.72
CA ARG A 447 0.60 -4.34 -12.77
C ARG A 447 0.88 -3.53 -11.51
N LYS A 448 1.02 -2.21 -11.63
CA LYS A 448 1.52 -1.33 -10.57
C LYS A 448 0.66 -0.06 -10.45
N PRO A 449 -0.62 -0.17 -10.08
CA PRO A 449 -1.49 1.00 -9.94
C PRO A 449 -1.01 1.91 -8.81
N ILE A 450 -0.78 3.19 -9.12
CA ILE A 450 -0.24 4.15 -8.13
C ILE A 450 -1.19 4.38 -6.95
N TRP A 451 -2.50 4.19 -7.15
CA TRP A 451 -3.49 4.26 -6.08
C TRP A 451 -3.27 3.18 -5.00
N MET A 452 -2.76 2.00 -5.40
CA MET A 452 -2.51 0.88 -4.48
C MET A 452 -1.26 1.17 -3.64
N THR A 453 -0.22 1.73 -4.25
CA THR A 453 0.96 2.24 -3.54
C THR A 453 0.57 3.31 -2.52
N TYR A 454 -0.25 4.30 -2.91
CA TYR A 454 -0.74 5.31 -1.96
C TYR A 454 -1.49 4.67 -0.78
N GLN A 455 -2.38 3.71 -1.06
CA GLN A 455 -3.16 3.02 -0.02
C GLN A 455 -2.26 2.19 0.92
N GLY A 456 -1.28 1.46 0.37
CA GLY A 456 -0.31 0.69 1.14
C GLY A 456 0.52 1.57 2.06
N LEU A 457 1.14 2.63 1.52
CA LEU A 457 1.91 3.59 2.30
C LEU A 457 1.08 4.25 3.40
N CYS A 458 -0.17 4.64 3.10
CA CYS A 458 -1.08 5.20 4.10
C CYS A 458 -1.35 4.24 5.27
N ALA A 459 -1.61 2.97 4.97
CA ALA A 459 -1.89 1.97 6.00
C ALA A 459 -0.66 1.71 6.88
N LEU A 460 0.51 1.50 6.25
CA LEU A 460 1.76 1.26 6.98
C LEU A 460 2.20 2.46 7.81
N ARG A 461 2.05 3.68 7.28
CA ARG A 461 2.33 4.91 8.04
C ARG A 461 1.42 5.03 9.26
N ALA A 462 0.12 4.82 9.09
CA ALA A 462 -0.84 4.90 10.19
C ALA A 462 -0.55 3.84 11.26
N HIS A 463 -0.22 2.61 10.85
CA HIS A 463 0.17 1.53 11.74
C HIS A 463 1.44 1.88 12.53
N ALA A 464 2.46 2.43 11.87
CA ALA A 464 3.70 2.84 12.54
C ALA A 464 3.47 3.96 13.55
N VAL A 465 2.70 4.98 13.18
CA VAL A 465 2.33 6.06 14.12
C VAL A 465 1.65 5.47 15.35
N TRP A 466 0.78 4.48 15.19
CA TRP A 466 0.13 3.78 16.28
C TRP A 466 1.12 2.97 17.15
N MET A 467 1.96 2.13 16.55
CA MET A 467 2.94 1.29 17.25
C MET A 467 3.91 2.07 18.12
N TYR A 468 4.26 3.30 17.71
CA TYR A 468 5.21 4.16 18.40
C TYR A 468 4.56 5.31 19.18
N GLN A 469 3.25 5.25 19.45
CA GLN A 469 2.63 6.21 20.37
C GLN A 469 3.20 5.99 21.78
N PRO A 470 3.65 7.06 22.47
CA PRO A 470 4.02 6.93 23.88
C PRO A 470 2.80 6.47 24.66
N VAL A 471 2.97 5.44 25.51
CA VAL A 471 1.95 5.03 26.47
C VAL A 471 1.65 6.25 27.33
N GLN A 472 0.45 6.82 27.22
CA GLN A 472 0.04 7.85 28.16
C GLN A 472 -0.09 7.19 29.53
N PRO A 473 0.61 7.68 30.56
CA PRO A 473 0.38 7.21 31.91
C PRO A 473 -1.06 7.55 32.30
N ASP A 474 -1.78 6.58 32.86
CA ASP A 474 -3.13 6.74 33.36
C ASP A 474 -3.18 7.95 34.32
N HIS A 475 -4.15 8.85 34.08
CA HIS A 475 -4.44 10.00 34.93
C HIS A 475 -5.58 9.71 35.89
#